data_AF-A0A2S2QUW2-F1
#
_entry.id   AF-A0A2S2QUW2-F1
#
_cell.length_a   1.000
_cell.length_b   1.000
_cell.length_c   1.000
_cell.angle_alpha   90.00
_cell.angle_beta   90.00
_cell.angle_gamma   90.00
#
_symmetry.space_group_name_H-M   'P 1'
#
loop_
_entity.id
_entity.type
_entity.pdbx_description
1 polymer ?
#
loop_
_entity_poly.entity_id
_entity_poly.type
_entity_poly.pdbx_seq_one_letter_code
_entity_poly.pdbx_strand_id
1 'polypeptide(L)'
;MPKLSGDLNLKFVELYHEEECLWNASIPSYKNKSMRDTSLQKICAELNTIGIQVTVNEVKNKIKNLRATYCQMSTIEKSTRSGAGANEEYKPKLSWFEEMHSFIKNVPMKRKTTTFRNHSQLKYYLSYKLDA
;
A
#
# COMPACT_ATOMS: atom_id res chain seq x y z
N MET A 1 -15.09 6.19 8.58
CA MET A 1 -13.68 6.44 8.21
C MET A 1 -13.65 7.66 7.30
N PRO A 2 -13.07 8.79 7.70
CA PRO A 2 -12.96 9.98 6.86
C PRO A 2 -12.27 9.64 5.54
N LYS A 3 -12.65 10.28 4.43
CA LYS A 3 -11.98 10.11 3.13
C LYS A 3 -10.54 10.62 3.26
N LEU A 4 -9.59 9.70 3.48
CA LEU A 4 -8.16 9.99 3.60
C LEU A 4 -7.68 10.48 2.21
N SER A 5 -7.30 11.76 2.11
CA SER A 5 -6.80 12.41 0.89
C SER A 5 -5.53 11.73 0.37
N GLY A 6 -5.17 11.98 -0.90
CA GLY A 6 -3.96 11.41 -1.52
C GLY A 6 -2.69 11.66 -0.71
N ASP A 7 -2.58 12.85 -0.11
CA ASP A 7 -1.42 13.30 0.68
C ASP A 7 -1.23 12.48 1.95
N LEU A 8 -2.33 12.07 2.58
CA LEU A 8 -2.26 11.23 3.78
C LEU A 8 -1.80 9.80 3.48
N ASN A 9 -2.17 9.26 2.31
CA ASN A 9 -1.63 7.96 1.91
C ASN A 9 -0.14 8.04 1.63
N LEU A 10 0.34 9.14 1.02
CA LEU A 10 1.75 9.37 0.80
C LEU A 10 2.50 9.43 2.14
N LYS A 11 2.05 10.27 3.07
CA LYS A 11 2.66 10.37 4.41
C LYS A 11 2.68 9.03 5.15
N PHE A 12 1.60 8.25 5.05
CA PHE A 12 1.56 6.92 5.64
C PHE A 12 2.61 5.98 5.03
N VAL A 13 2.78 6.02 3.71
CA VAL A 13 3.77 5.18 3.01
C VAL A 13 5.19 5.60 3.38
N GLU A 14 5.48 6.89 3.53
CA GLU A 14 6.78 7.39 4.02
C GLU A 14 7.10 6.82 5.42
N LEU A 15 6.18 6.96 6.37
CA LEU A 15 6.36 6.40 7.73
C LEU A 15 6.51 4.87 7.71
N TYR A 16 5.82 4.20 6.79
CA TYR A 16 5.94 2.76 6.63
C TYR A 16 7.28 2.35 5.98
N HIS A 17 7.82 3.17 5.07
CA HIS A 17 9.13 2.97 4.45
C HIS A 17 10.24 2.98 5.51
N GLU A 18 10.22 3.94 6.44
CA GLU A 18 11.20 4.06 7.53
C GLU A 18 11.24 2.83 8.45
N GLU A 19 10.12 2.11 8.58
CA GLU A 19 9.99 0.97 9.49
C GLU A 19 10.24 -0.38 8.78
N GLU A 20 11.49 -0.63 8.38
CA GLU A 20 11.88 -1.82 7.60
C GLU A 20 11.40 -3.15 8.17
N CYS A 21 11.33 -3.28 9.50
CA CYS A 21 10.87 -4.52 10.13
C CYS A 21 9.41 -4.89 9.78
N LEU A 22 8.65 -3.96 9.21
CA LEU A 22 7.27 -4.19 8.76
C LEU A 22 7.18 -4.71 7.32
N TRP A 23 8.21 -4.50 6.50
CA TRP A 23 8.14 -4.77 5.06
C TRP A 23 9.31 -5.56 4.48
N ASN A 24 10.51 -5.39 5.02
CA ASN A 24 11.73 -6.00 4.52
C ASN A 24 11.89 -7.43 5.04
N ALA A 25 11.46 -8.43 4.26
CA ALA A 25 11.55 -9.83 4.67
C ALA A 25 12.99 -10.38 4.78
N SER A 26 13.99 -9.63 4.32
CA SER A 26 15.40 -10.03 4.30
C SER A 26 16.14 -9.73 5.60
N ILE A 27 15.58 -8.89 6.49
CA ILE A 27 16.22 -8.54 7.76
C ILE A 27 15.67 -9.36 8.94
N PRO A 28 16.49 -9.69 9.96
CA PRO A 28 16.04 -10.49 11.11
C PRO A 28 14.87 -9.87 11.89
N SER A 29 14.84 -8.54 11.99
CA SER A 29 13.79 -7.80 12.71
C SER A 29 12.39 -8.01 12.13
N TYR A 30 12.27 -8.42 10.86
CA TYR A 30 10.99 -8.76 10.23
C TYR A 30 10.26 -9.93 10.90
N LYS A 31 11.00 -10.87 11.49
CA LYS A 31 10.41 -11.99 12.24
C LYS A 31 10.24 -11.66 13.73
N ASN A 32 10.85 -10.57 14.20
CA ASN A 32 10.76 -10.16 15.60
C ASN A 32 9.42 -9.47 15.87
N LYS A 33 8.54 -10.17 16.59
CA LYS A 33 7.22 -9.64 16.96
C LYS A 33 7.30 -8.35 17.77
N SER A 34 8.22 -8.28 18.74
CA SER A 34 8.35 -7.11 19.61
C SER A 34 8.75 -5.87 18.82
N MET A 35 9.77 -5.98 17.95
CA MET A 35 10.17 -4.87 17.09
C MET A 35 9.05 -4.41 16.18
N ARG A 36 8.30 -5.34 15.58
CA ARG A 36 7.16 -5.00 14.73
C ARG A 36 6.04 -4.30 15.48
N ASP A 37 5.72 -4.74 16.69
CA ASP A 37 4.71 -4.08 17.51
C ASP A 37 5.16 -2.67 17.90
N THR A 38 6.45 -2.48 18.24
CA THR A 38 7.03 -1.15 18.49
C THR A 38 6.97 -0.24 17.26
N SER A 39 7.36 -0.72 16.08
CA SER A 39 7.29 0.05 14.83
C SER A 39 5.86 0.46 14.47
N LEU A 40 4.87 -0.41 14.70
CA LEU A 40 3.47 -0.05 14.49
C LEU A 40 2.96 1.00 15.48
N GLN A 41 3.43 0.95 16.73
CA GLN A 41 3.15 1.99 17.72
C GLN A 41 3.80 3.33 17.33
N LYS A 42 5.02 3.32 16.79
CA LYS A 42 5.68 4.53 16.27
C LYS A 42 4.86 5.19 15.15
N ILE A 43 4.49 4.44 14.12
CA ILE A 43 3.65 4.98 13.02
C ILE A 43 2.33 5.53 13.58
N CYS A 44 1.71 4.82 14.53
CA CYS A 44 0.50 5.28 15.20
C CYS A 44 0.70 6.62 15.94
N ALA A 45 1.80 6.75 16.69
CA ALA A 45 2.13 7.96 17.42
C ALA A 45 2.41 9.14 16.49
N GLU A 46 3.20 8.94 15.43
CA GLU A 46 3.50 9.97 14.43
C GLU A 46 2.23 10.51 13.75
N LEU A 47 1.31 9.62 13.38
CA LEU A 47 0.02 10.03 12.81
C LEU A 47 -0.83 10.81 13.83
N ASN A 48 -0.84 10.39 15.10
CA ASN A 48 -1.55 11.11 16.15
C ASN A 48 -0.95 12.51 16.41
N THR A 49 0.37 12.67 16.32
CA THR A 49 1.07 13.96 16.47
C THR A 49 0.63 14.98 15.41
N ILE A 50 0.35 14.53 14.19
CA ILE A 50 -0.16 15.39 13.11
C ILE A 50 -1.69 15.53 13.10
N GLY A 51 -2.35 15.17 14.21
CA GLY A 51 -3.80 15.32 14.41
C GLY A 51 -4.65 14.18 13.86
N ILE A 52 -4.03 13.09 13.40
CA ILE A 52 -4.73 11.97 12.77
C ILE A 52 -4.89 10.85 13.80
N GLN A 53 -6.04 10.88 14.48
CA GLN A 53 -6.37 9.91 15.52
C GLN A 53 -6.58 8.52 14.93
N VAL A 54 -5.61 7.63 15.15
CA VAL A 54 -5.66 6.23 14.72
C VAL A 54 -5.17 5.30 15.82
N THR A 55 -5.61 4.05 15.73
CA THR A 55 -5.17 2.95 16.55
C THR A 55 -4.14 2.10 15.81
N VAL A 56 -3.33 1.35 16.55
CA VAL A 56 -2.40 0.35 15.99
C VAL A 56 -3.12 -0.66 15.08
N ASN A 57 -4.37 -1.02 15.39
CA ASN A 57 -5.15 -1.93 14.56
C ASN A 57 -5.54 -1.30 13.21
N GLU A 58 -5.87 -0.02 13.19
CA GLU A 58 -6.14 0.72 11.95
C GLU A 58 -4.88 0.88 11.11
N VAL A 59 -3.71 1.13 11.74
CA VAL A 59 -2.41 1.14 11.06
C VAL A 59 -2.14 -0.22 10.39
N LYS A 60 -2.33 -1.34 11.11
CA LYS A 60 -2.19 -2.70 10.55
C LYS A 60 -3.11 -2.92 9.35
N ASN A 61 -4.38 -2.51 9.45
CA ASN A 61 -5.35 -2.62 8.36
C ASN A 61 -4.97 -1.73 7.16
N LYS A 62 -4.43 -0.53 7.42
CA LYS A 62 -3.98 0.39 6.37
C LYS A 62 -2.81 -0.18 5.58
N ILE A 63 -1.80 -0.73 6.25
CA ILE A 63 -0.67 -1.45 5.61
C ILE A 63 -1.20 -2.59 4.73
N LYS A 64 -2.12 -3.41 5.26
CA LYS A 64 -2.72 -4.52 4.51
C LYS A 64 -3.40 -4.04 3.23
N ASN A 65 -4.21 -2.97 3.33
CA ASN A 65 -4.93 -2.41 2.19
C ASN A 65 -3.99 -1.80 1.14
N LEU A 66 -3.00 -1.01 1.56
CA LEU A 66 -2.00 -0.43 0.65
C LEU A 66 -1.22 -1.51 -0.10
N ARG A 67 -0.80 -2.58 0.60
CA ARG A 67 -0.11 -3.71 -0.03
C ARG A 67 -0.99 -4.45 -1.03
N ALA A 68 -2.28 -4.64 -0.72
CA ALA A 68 -3.22 -5.27 -1.65
C ALA A 68 -3.38 -4.43 -2.92
N THR A 69 -3.59 -3.12 -2.78
CA THR A 69 -3.70 -2.19 -3.91
C THR A 69 -2.41 -2.17 -4.73
N TYR A 70 -1.24 -2.09 -4.10
CA TYR A 70 0.05 -2.12 -4.79
C TYR A 70 0.25 -3.43 -5.58
N CYS A 71 -0.04 -4.59 -4.99
CA CYS A 71 0.05 -5.89 -5.67
C CYS A 71 -0.86 -5.96 -6.89
N GLN A 72 -2.08 -5.43 -6.78
CA GLN A 72 -3.03 -5.42 -7.89
C GLN A 72 -2.55 -4.51 -9.02
N MET A 73 -2.13 -3.28 -8.71
CA MET A 73 -1.64 -2.33 -9.71
C MET A 73 -0.37 -2.84 -10.41
N SER A 74 0.60 -3.37 -9.66
CA SER A 74 1.84 -3.93 -10.23
C SER A 74 1.59 -5.20 -11.07
N THR A 75 0.51 -5.94 -10.79
CA THR A 75 0.09 -7.07 -11.64
C THR A 75 -0.52 -6.57 -12.95
N ILE A 76 -1.38 -5.55 -12.88
CA ILE A 76 -1.98 -4.91 -14.07
C ILE A 76 -0.87 -4.37 -14.97
N GLU A 77 0.07 -3.58 -14.43
CA GLU A 77 1.22 -3.03 -15.15
C GLU A 77 2.06 -4.11 -15.87
N LYS A 78 2.32 -5.24 -15.20
CA LYS A 78 3.05 -6.36 -15.81
C LYS A 78 2.24 -7.07 -16.90
N SER A 79 0.93 -7.19 -16.72
CA SER A 79 0.04 -7.84 -17.67
C SER A 79 -0.17 -7.02 -18.95
N THR A 80 -0.30 -5.70 -18.84
CA THR A 80 -0.41 -4.80 -20.00
C THR A 80 0.86 -4.85 -20.84
N ARG A 81 2.04 -4.85 -20.19
CA ARG A 81 3.34 -4.98 -20.87
C ARG A 81 3.52 -6.31 -21.62
N SER A 82 2.88 -7.39 -21.16
CA SER A 82 3.09 -8.73 -21.72
C SER A 82 2.08 -9.12 -22.81
N GLY A 83 0.99 -8.35 -22.98
CA GLY A 83 -0.17 -8.78 -23.79
C GLY A 83 -0.68 -7.80 -24.85
N ALA A 84 -0.23 -6.54 -24.87
CA ALA A 84 -0.70 -5.55 -25.83
C ALA A 84 0.46 -4.90 -26.58
N GLY A 85 0.51 -5.07 -27.90
CA GLY A 85 1.23 -4.16 -28.79
C GLY A 85 0.48 -2.83 -28.85
N ALA A 86 0.62 -2.00 -27.82
CA ALA A 86 0.28 -0.58 -27.84
C ALA A 86 0.88 0.09 -26.59
N ASN A 87 1.62 1.17 -26.82
CA ASN A 87 2.49 1.89 -25.89
C ASN A 87 1.75 2.71 -24.82
N GLU A 88 0.76 2.16 -24.13
CA GLU A 88 0.14 2.84 -22.98
C GLU A 88 0.55 2.16 -21.67
N GLU A 89 1.68 2.65 -21.14
CA GLU A 89 2.18 2.33 -19.81
C GLU A 89 1.14 2.78 -18.76
N TYR A 90 0.35 1.84 -18.22
CA TYR A 90 -0.62 2.13 -17.16
C TYR A 90 0.14 2.55 -15.89
N LYS A 91 0.28 3.85 -15.68
CA LYS A 91 0.82 4.42 -14.43
C LYS A 91 -0.33 4.70 -13.47
N PRO A 92 -0.36 4.06 -12.28
CA PRO A 92 -1.32 4.41 -11.25
C PRO A 92 -1.25 5.91 -10.91
N LYS A 93 -2.35 6.65 -11.07
CA LYS A 93 -2.50 8.05 -10.61
C LYS A 93 -2.59 8.16 -9.07
N LEU A 94 -1.84 7.35 -8.34
CA LEU A 94 -1.84 7.29 -6.89
C LEU A 94 -0.56 7.95 -6.40
N SER A 95 -0.69 9.09 -5.72
CA SER A 95 0.44 9.91 -5.23
C SER A 95 1.46 9.13 -4.40
N TRP A 96 1.04 8.04 -3.75
CA TRP A 96 1.86 7.20 -2.90
C TRP A 96 2.47 5.97 -3.60
N PHE A 97 2.06 5.67 -4.84
CA PHE A 97 2.44 4.42 -5.50
C PHE A 97 3.93 4.37 -5.79
N GLU A 98 4.51 5.45 -6.34
CA GLU A 98 5.94 5.52 -6.64
C GLU A 98 6.79 5.39 -5.38
N GLU A 99 6.39 6.07 -4.31
CA GLU A 99 7.06 5.96 -3.01
C GLU A 99 7.04 4.50 -2.52
N MET A 100 5.88 3.84 -2.56
CA MET A 100 5.76 2.44 -2.17
C MET A 100 6.56 1.51 -3.10
N HIS A 101 6.60 1.82 -4.39
CA HIS A 101 7.32 1.04 -5.39
C HIS A 101 8.84 1.10 -5.17
N SER A 102 9.35 2.24 -4.69
CA SER A 102 10.79 2.47 -4.50
C SER A 102 11.46 1.40 -3.62
N PHE A 103 10.78 0.94 -2.57
CA PHE A 103 11.32 0.00 -1.59
C PHE A 103 10.69 -1.40 -1.64
N ILE A 104 9.46 -1.55 -2.14
CA ILE A 104 8.78 -2.87 -2.15
C ILE A 104 9.10 -3.72 -3.38
N LYS A 105 9.44 -3.11 -4.53
CA LYS A 105 9.53 -3.84 -5.81
C LYS A 105 10.43 -5.08 -5.80
N ASN A 106 11.48 -5.08 -4.97
CA ASN A 106 12.45 -6.16 -4.84
C ASN A 106 12.20 -7.07 -3.64
N VAL A 107 11.17 -6.80 -2.84
CA VAL A 107 10.82 -7.62 -1.69
C VAL A 107 10.02 -8.82 -2.18
N PRO A 108 10.41 -10.06 -1.84
CA PRO A 108 9.63 -11.25 -2.17
C PRO A 108 8.32 -11.25 -1.38
N MET A 109 7.30 -10.58 -1.93
CA MET A 109 5.94 -10.66 -1.43
C MET A 109 5.40 -12.05 -1.77
N LYS A 110 5.21 -12.90 -0.75
CA LYS A 110 4.41 -14.12 -0.91
C LYS A 110 3.02 -13.69 -1.38
N ARG A 111 2.71 -13.93 -2.66
CA ARG A 111 1.37 -13.70 -3.19
C ARG A 111 0.42 -14.56 -2.37
N LYS A 112 -0.44 -13.95 -1.57
CA LYS A 112 -1.66 -14.66 -1.18
C LYS A 112 -2.54 -14.64 -2.41
N THR A 113 -2.72 -15.81 -3.04
CA THR A 113 -3.77 -16.07 -4.00
C THR A 113 -5.11 -15.93 -3.28
N THR A 114 -5.49 -14.70 -2.96
CA THR A 114 -6.84 -14.39 -2.53
C THR A 114 -7.54 -13.95 -3.80
N THR A 115 -8.29 -14.88 -4.40
CA THR A 115 -9.31 -14.59 -5.39
C THR A 115 -10.17 -13.46 -4.82
N PHE A 116 -10.01 -12.24 -5.33
CA PHE A 116 -10.80 -11.09 -4.89
C PHE A 116 -12.23 -11.29 -5.41
N ARG A 117 -13.10 -11.92 -4.60
CA ARG A 117 -14.54 -11.62 -4.67
C ARG A 117 -14.68 -10.19 -4.20
N ASN A 118 -14.90 -9.27 -5.14
CA ASN A 118 -15.80 -8.11 -5.06
C ASN A 118 -15.42 -7.11 -6.16
N HIS A 119 -15.74 -7.51 -7.39
CA HIS A 119 -15.69 -6.68 -8.61
C HIS A 119 -16.49 -5.37 -8.46
N SER A 120 -17.47 -5.33 -7.55
CA SER A 120 -18.35 -4.20 -7.28
C SER A 120 -17.62 -2.99 -6.69
N GLN A 121 -16.60 -3.19 -5.87
CA GLN A 121 -15.89 -2.08 -5.22
C GLN A 121 -14.88 -1.41 -6.17
N LEU A 122 -14.33 -2.18 -7.11
CA LEU A 122 -13.45 -1.67 -8.15
C LEU A 122 -14.23 -0.92 -9.24
N LYS A 123 -15.41 -1.43 -9.64
CA LYS A 123 -16.30 -0.69 -10.57
C LYS A 123 -16.76 0.63 -9.97
N TYR A 124 -17.10 0.66 -8.69
CA TYR A 124 -17.42 1.92 -8.00
C TYR A 124 -16.22 2.88 -7.99
N TYR A 125 -15.01 2.38 -7.70
CA TYR A 125 -13.80 3.21 -7.64
C TYR A 125 -13.34 3.73 -9.01
N LEU A 126 -13.53 2.95 -10.09
CA LEU A 126 -13.18 3.34 -11.46
C LEU A 126 -14.25 4.22 -12.12
N SER A 127 -15.52 3.96 -11.84
CA SER A 127 -16.64 4.79 -12.34
C SER A 127 -16.58 6.23 -11.83
N TYR A 128 -16.05 6.47 -10.64
CA TYR A 128 -15.89 7.82 -10.09
C TYR A 128 -14.64 8.58 -10.59
N LYS A 129 -13.75 7.95 -11.36
CA LYS A 129 -12.50 8.55 -11.86
C LYS A 129 -12.48 8.84 -13.37
N LEU A 130 -13.61 8.61 -14.08
CA LEU A 130 -13.74 8.92 -15.50
C LEU A 130 -14.66 10.12 -15.79
N ASP A 131 -15.35 10.66 -14.78
CA ASP A 131 -16.24 11.84 -14.92
C ASP A 131 -15.72 13.10 -14.19
N ALA A 132 -14.40 13.24 -14.02
CA ALA A 132 -13.77 14.44 -13.46
C ALA A 132 -12.42 14.77 -14.12
#